data_AF-A0A3B3ZWR2-F1
#
_entry.id   AF-A0A3B3ZWR2-F1
#
_cell.length_a   1.000
_cell.length_b   1.000
_cell.length_c   1.000
_cell.angle_alpha   90.00
_cell.angle_beta   90.00
_cell.angle_gamma   90.00
#
_symmetry.space_group_name_H-M   'P 1'
#
loop_
_entity.id
_entity.type
_entity.pdbx_description
1 polymer ?
#
loop_
_entity_poly.entity_id
_entity_poly.type
_entity_poly.pdbx_seq_one_letter_code
_entity_poly.pdbx_strand_id
1 'polypeptide(L)'
;MRSGGSWRCQLSRTMRLILRWCRPHRGAHRGGRGIGRVAQLWSYTRVILKSLYYNSLSDSDTLFDCVFEPVYWIVDNMTRWFGVVFVTLVVLLTSSVVIIVYLFVIPIIVSIYPVYWSFWHLGCGHWLLLMVVFHYYKAATTAAGHPPKDKVHVPSVSICKKCIIPKPARTHHCSICSTCILKMDHHCPWLNNCVGHFNHRYFFSFCLYMTLGCVYCSISSRNLFIEAYNAVEVWF
;
A
#
# COMPACT_ATOMS: atom_id res chain seq x y z
N MET A 1 29.52 -14.74 -60.74
CA MET A 1 28.37 -15.61 -60.46
C MET A 1 27.43 -14.91 -59.47
N ARG A 2 26.11 -14.93 -59.77
CA ARG A 2 24.94 -14.54 -58.95
C ARG A 2 24.85 -13.04 -58.59
N SER A 3 24.00 -12.20 -59.17
CA SER A 3 22.56 -12.29 -59.49
C SER A 3 21.69 -12.62 -58.26
N GLY A 4 20.81 -11.68 -57.88
CA GLY A 4 19.74 -11.90 -56.93
C GLY A 4 19.34 -10.66 -56.13
N GLY A 5 18.28 -9.94 -56.55
CA GLY A 5 17.66 -8.94 -55.67
C GLY A 5 16.74 -7.86 -56.25
N SER A 6 16.49 -7.78 -57.56
CA SER A 6 15.67 -6.69 -58.17
C SER A 6 14.14 -6.91 -58.08
N TRP A 7 13.68 -8.15 -57.85
CA TRP A 7 12.28 -8.53 -58.06
C TRP A 7 11.30 -8.03 -56.97
N ARG A 8 11.72 -7.92 -55.70
CA ARG A 8 10.82 -7.51 -54.61
C ARG A 8 10.42 -6.03 -54.70
N CYS A 9 11.31 -5.16 -55.20
CA CYS A 9 11.03 -3.74 -55.31
C CYS A 9 10.07 -3.45 -56.49
N GLN A 10 10.22 -4.18 -57.61
CA GLN A 10 9.32 -4.06 -58.77
C GLN A 10 7.90 -4.58 -58.49
N LEU A 11 7.75 -5.71 -57.78
CA LEU A 11 6.44 -6.24 -57.36
C LEU A 11 5.67 -5.27 -56.44
N SER A 12 6.36 -4.55 -55.57
CA SER A 12 5.73 -3.56 -54.68
C SER A 12 5.22 -2.31 -55.42
N ARG A 13 5.83 -1.97 -56.56
CA ARG A 13 5.41 -0.84 -57.40
C ARG A 13 4.22 -1.21 -58.29
N THR A 14 4.21 -2.43 -58.85
CA THR A 14 3.07 -2.92 -59.64
C THR A 14 1.82 -3.16 -58.78
N MET A 15 1.95 -3.72 -57.57
CA MET A 15 0.81 -3.84 -56.63
C MET A 15 0.20 -2.49 -56.25
N ARG A 16 1.01 -1.43 -56.05
CA ARG A 16 0.49 -0.08 -55.73
C ARG A 16 -0.23 0.58 -56.91
N LEU A 17 0.17 0.27 -58.14
CA LEU A 17 -0.49 0.78 -59.35
C LEU A 17 -1.81 0.04 -59.61
N ILE A 18 -1.85 -1.27 -59.42
CA ILE A 18 -3.07 -2.09 -59.53
C ILE A 18 -4.09 -1.69 -58.45
N LEU A 19 -3.67 -1.46 -57.21
CA LEU A 19 -4.56 -0.98 -56.14
C LEU A 19 -5.09 0.45 -56.38
N ARG A 20 -4.38 1.27 -57.17
CA ARG A 20 -4.87 2.60 -57.59
C ARG A 20 -5.94 2.49 -58.67
N TRP A 21 -5.84 1.51 -59.57
CA TRP A 21 -6.81 1.24 -60.63
C TRP A 21 -8.05 0.47 -60.15
N CYS A 22 -7.90 -0.39 -59.13
CA CYS A 22 -9.01 -1.16 -58.56
C CYS A 22 -9.77 -0.44 -57.43
N ARG A 23 -9.46 0.83 -57.12
CA ARG A 23 -10.31 1.61 -56.21
C ARG A 23 -11.63 1.92 -56.91
N PRO A 24 -12.78 1.48 -56.39
CA PRO A 24 -14.05 1.82 -56.98
C PRO A 24 -14.19 3.34 -56.97
N HIS A 25 -14.38 3.93 -58.15
CA HIS A 25 -14.85 5.30 -58.30
C HIS A 25 -16.21 5.38 -57.60
N ARG A 26 -16.25 5.78 -56.32
CA ARG A 26 -17.49 6.16 -55.67
C ARG A 26 -17.93 7.47 -56.31
N GLY A 27 -18.88 7.32 -57.24
CA GLY A 27 -19.54 8.40 -57.94
C GLY A 27 -20.09 9.46 -57.00
N ALA A 28 -20.14 10.67 -57.52
CA ALA A 28 -20.82 11.80 -56.94
C ALA A 28 -22.27 11.42 -56.58
N HIS A 29 -22.60 11.41 -55.30
CA HIS A 29 -23.98 11.40 -54.85
C HIS A 29 -24.44 12.85 -54.65
N ARG A 30 -25.14 13.39 -55.66
CA ARG A 30 -26.07 14.51 -55.51
C ARG A 30 -27.30 14.00 -54.72
N GLY A 31 -27.81 14.81 -53.79
CA GLY A 31 -29.16 14.69 -53.24
C GLY A 31 -29.24 14.27 -51.76
N GLY A 32 -29.53 15.24 -50.88
CA GLY A 32 -29.81 15.01 -49.46
C GLY A 32 -29.67 16.27 -48.60
N ARG A 33 -30.48 17.31 -48.84
CA ARG A 33 -30.62 18.47 -47.94
C ARG A 33 -31.24 17.98 -46.62
N GLY A 34 -30.64 18.33 -45.49
CA GLY A 34 -31.30 18.35 -44.17
C GLY A 34 -30.69 17.52 -43.04
N ILE A 35 -29.88 16.49 -43.32
CA ILE A 35 -29.29 15.60 -42.29
C ILE A 35 -27.80 15.95 -42.01
N GLY A 36 -27.24 16.94 -42.71
CA GLY A 36 -25.79 17.11 -42.87
C GLY A 36 -25.04 17.85 -41.76
N ARG A 37 -25.68 18.68 -40.92
CA ARG A 37 -24.95 19.49 -39.92
C ARG A 37 -25.03 18.93 -38.51
N VAL A 38 -26.21 18.53 -38.07
CA VAL A 38 -26.43 17.95 -36.73
C VAL A 38 -25.80 16.57 -36.60
N ALA A 39 -25.94 15.71 -37.62
CA ALA A 39 -25.27 14.40 -37.62
C ALA A 39 -23.73 14.52 -37.69
N GLN A 40 -23.24 15.55 -38.37
CA GLN A 40 -21.81 15.84 -38.44
C GLN A 40 -21.30 16.41 -37.11
N LEU A 41 -22.05 17.31 -36.46
CA LEU A 41 -21.73 17.78 -35.10
C LEU A 41 -21.75 16.61 -34.11
N TRP A 42 -22.77 15.75 -34.17
CA TRP A 42 -22.88 14.58 -33.30
C TRP A 42 -21.72 13.61 -33.47
N SER A 43 -21.34 13.31 -34.72
CA SER A 43 -20.17 12.45 -34.97
C SER A 43 -18.87 13.08 -34.49
N TYR A 44 -18.70 14.40 -34.67
CA TYR A 44 -17.53 15.14 -34.18
C TYR A 44 -17.48 15.18 -32.64
N THR A 45 -18.59 15.53 -31.98
CA THR A 45 -18.74 15.51 -30.52
C THR A 45 -18.52 14.11 -29.97
N ARG A 46 -19.02 13.06 -30.63
CA ARG A 46 -18.77 11.67 -30.24
C ARG A 46 -17.30 11.30 -30.34
N VAL A 47 -16.58 11.77 -31.35
CA VAL A 47 -15.13 11.56 -31.49
C VAL A 47 -14.35 12.35 -30.45
N ILE A 48 -14.74 13.59 -30.15
CA ILE A 48 -14.13 14.39 -29.07
C ILE A 48 -14.37 13.72 -27.71
N LEU A 49 -15.60 13.32 -27.41
CA LEU A 49 -15.92 12.59 -26.17
C LEU A 49 -15.16 11.28 -26.09
N LYS A 50 -15.07 10.51 -27.18
CA LYS A 50 -14.21 9.32 -27.22
C LYS A 50 -12.73 9.65 -27.06
N SER A 51 -12.24 10.77 -27.59
CA SER A 51 -10.84 11.18 -27.43
C SER A 51 -10.53 11.72 -26.04
N LEU A 52 -11.54 12.27 -25.34
CA LEU A 52 -11.44 12.71 -23.95
C LEU A 52 -11.52 11.55 -22.95
N TYR A 53 -12.30 10.50 -23.25
CA TYR A 53 -12.47 9.32 -22.39
C TYR A 53 -11.55 8.13 -22.73
N TYR A 54 -11.05 8.04 -23.97
CA TYR A 54 -10.17 6.98 -24.47
C TYR A 54 -8.88 7.58 -25.01
N ASN A 55 -8.14 8.29 -24.16
CA ASN A 55 -6.75 8.59 -24.43
C ASN A 55 -5.89 7.94 -23.34
N SER A 56 -4.66 7.54 -23.68
CA SER A 56 -3.63 7.07 -22.74
C SER A 56 -3.40 8.00 -21.53
N LEU A 57 -3.82 9.26 -21.62
CA LEU A 57 -3.70 10.28 -20.58
C LEU A 57 -5.01 10.56 -19.82
N SER A 58 -6.16 10.14 -20.35
CA SER A 58 -7.49 10.38 -19.79
C SER A 58 -8.35 9.14 -20.01
N ASP A 59 -8.19 8.21 -19.09
CA ASP A 59 -8.96 6.97 -18.97
C ASP A 59 -10.02 7.12 -17.87
N SER A 60 -10.96 6.18 -17.77
CA SER A 60 -12.00 6.19 -16.73
C SER A 60 -11.40 6.24 -15.32
N ASP A 61 -10.24 5.62 -15.11
CA ASP A 61 -9.52 5.63 -13.82
C ASP A 61 -9.15 7.05 -13.38
N THR A 62 -8.62 7.86 -14.30
CA THR A 62 -8.29 9.26 -14.01
C THR A 62 -9.52 10.10 -13.66
N LEU A 63 -10.68 9.81 -14.26
CA LEU A 63 -11.92 10.51 -13.94
C LEU A 63 -12.41 10.15 -12.53
N PHE A 64 -12.37 8.86 -12.17
CA PHE A 64 -12.69 8.43 -10.82
C PHE A 64 -11.71 9.03 -9.79
N ASP A 65 -10.40 9.04 -10.07
CA ASP A 65 -9.41 9.67 -9.20
C ASP A 65 -9.75 11.13 -8.89
N CYS A 66 -10.14 11.91 -9.91
CA CYS A 66 -10.53 13.32 -9.74
C CYS A 66 -11.84 13.47 -8.95
N VAL A 67 -12.85 12.63 -9.22
CA VAL A 67 -14.15 12.68 -8.54
C VAL A 67 -14.01 12.31 -7.05
N PHE A 68 -13.17 11.33 -6.74
CA PHE A 68 -12.94 10.86 -5.36
C PHE A 68 -11.86 11.65 -4.62
N GLU A 69 -11.16 12.60 -5.25
CA GLU A 69 -10.11 13.41 -4.62
C GLU A 69 -10.54 14.08 -3.30
N PRO A 70 -11.74 14.70 -3.18
CA PRO A 70 -12.20 15.27 -1.91
C PRO A 70 -12.40 14.20 -0.83
N VAL A 71 -12.87 13.02 -1.21
CA VAL A 71 -13.08 11.89 -0.29
C VAL A 71 -11.73 11.37 0.20
N TYR A 72 -10.76 11.20 -0.70
CA TYR A 72 -9.40 10.80 -0.34
C TYR A 72 -8.76 11.81 0.61
N TRP A 73 -8.95 13.10 0.38
CA TRP A 73 -8.45 14.15 1.28
C TRP A 73 -9.04 14.03 2.69
N ILE A 74 -10.36 13.81 2.81
CA ILE A 74 -11.02 13.60 4.11
C ILE A 74 -10.44 12.36 4.81
N VAL A 75 -10.37 11.23 4.09
CA VAL A 75 -9.86 9.96 4.64
C VAL A 75 -8.40 10.09 5.06
N ASP A 76 -7.56 10.72 4.25
CA ASP A 76 -6.14 10.94 4.54
C ASP A 76 -5.99 11.81 5.79
N ASN A 77 -6.74 12.91 5.88
CA ASN A 77 -6.70 13.81 7.03
C ASN A 77 -7.17 13.12 8.32
N MET A 78 -8.27 12.35 8.24
CA MET A 78 -8.76 11.54 9.36
C MET A 78 -7.71 10.51 9.78
N THR A 79 -7.09 9.82 8.83
CA THR A 79 -6.08 8.78 9.10
C THR A 79 -4.84 9.35 9.81
N ARG A 80 -4.42 10.58 9.48
CA ARG A 80 -3.32 11.26 10.20
C ARG A 80 -3.65 11.53 11.66
N TRP A 81 -4.87 11.98 11.93
CA TRP A 81 -5.36 12.19 13.30
C TRP A 81 -5.45 10.88 14.08
N PHE A 82 -6.03 9.85 13.48
CA PHE A 82 -6.10 8.53 14.08
C PHE A 82 -4.71 7.94 14.35
N GLY A 83 -3.70 8.24 13.52
CA GLY A 83 -2.33 7.81 13.76
C GLY A 83 -1.79 8.23 15.13
N VAL A 84 -1.99 9.51 15.50
CA VAL A 84 -1.55 10.02 16.81
C VAL A 84 -2.31 9.35 17.96
N VAL A 85 -3.63 9.19 17.79
CA VAL A 85 -4.48 8.52 18.78
C VAL A 85 -4.04 7.07 19.00
N PHE A 86 -3.81 6.32 17.92
CA PHE A 86 -3.42 4.91 18.03
C PHE A 86 -2.01 4.73 18.61
N VAL A 87 -1.03 5.57 18.25
CA VAL A 87 0.30 5.50 18.88
C VAL A 87 0.19 5.81 20.37
N THR A 88 -0.59 6.83 20.74
CA THR A 88 -0.83 7.17 22.16
C THR A 88 -1.48 5.99 22.89
N LEU A 89 -2.49 5.36 22.28
CA LEU A 89 -3.16 4.18 22.82
C LEU A 89 -2.18 3.02 23.02
N VAL A 90 -1.30 2.73 22.06
CA VAL A 90 -0.29 1.66 22.18
C VAL A 90 0.68 1.96 23.32
N VAL A 91 1.14 3.20 23.46
CA VAL A 91 2.05 3.61 24.56
C VAL A 91 1.35 3.46 25.91
N LEU A 92 0.10 3.90 26.03
CA LEU A 92 -0.67 3.76 27.26
C LEU A 92 -0.93 2.28 27.61
N LEU A 93 -1.34 1.47 26.62
CA LEU A 93 -1.60 0.05 26.82
C LEU A 93 -0.33 -0.69 27.26
N THR A 94 0.79 -0.48 26.54
CA THR A 94 2.07 -1.11 26.90
C THR A 94 2.55 -0.66 28.27
N SER A 95 2.43 0.63 28.61
CA SER A 95 2.76 1.14 29.94
C SER A 95 1.90 0.51 31.03
N SER A 96 0.59 0.36 30.79
CA SER A 96 -0.30 -0.29 31.75
C SER A 96 0.05 -1.76 31.98
N VAL A 97 0.42 -2.50 30.92
CA VAL A 97 0.88 -3.89 31.03
C VAL A 97 2.16 -3.98 31.87
N VAL A 98 3.13 -3.09 31.63
CA VAL A 98 4.37 -3.02 32.43
C VAL A 98 4.02 -2.80 33.90
N ILE A 99 3.21 -1.79 34.20
CA ILE A 99 2.81 -1.45 35.57
C ILE A 99 2.11 -2.64 36.24
N ILE A 100 1.13 -3.25 35.57
CA ILE A 100 0.37 -4.38 36.12
C ILE A 100 1.30 -5.57 36.41
N VAL A 101 2.18 -5.90 35.47
CA VAL A 101 3.08 -7.04 35.61
C VAL A 101 4.04 -6.85 36.79
N TYR A 102 4.72 -5.71 36.88
CA TYR A 102 5.75 -5.52 37.92
C TYR A 102 5.19 -5.19 39.30
N LEU A 103 4.09 -4.42 39.39
CA LEU A 103 3.54 -4.01 40.69
C LEU A 103 2.59 -5.03 41.31
N PHE A 104 1.91 -5.85 40.50
CA PHE A 104 0.89 -6.76 41.00
C PHE A 104 1.18 -8.23 40.68
N VAL A 105 1.43 -8.56 39.41
CA VAL A 105 1.56 -9.97 38.99
C VAL A 105 2.82 -10.62 39.57
N ILE A 106 3.98 -9.96 39.48
CA ILE A 106 5.24 -10.52 40.01
C ILE A 106 5.18 -10.75 41.52
N PRO A 107 4.73 -9.79 42.37
CA PRO A 107 4.56 -10.05 43.80
C PRO A 107 3.63 -11.22 44.12
N ILE A 108 2.50 -11.35 43.40
CA ILE A 108 1.59 -12.50 43.55
C ILE A 108 2.32 -13.80 43.20
N ILE A 109 3.03 -13.83 42.08
CA ILE A 109 3.75 -15.02 41.63
C ILE A 109 4.82 -15.45 42.63
N VAL A 110 5.57 -14.50 43.19
CA VAL A 110 6.59 -14.77 44.22
C VAL A 110 5.97 -15.32 45.50
N SER A 111 4.76 -14.90 45.86
CA SER A 111 4.08 -15.33 47.08
C SER A 111 3.38 -16.69 46.99
N ILE A 112 2.84 -17.05 45.81
CA ILE A 112 2.00 -18.25 45.62
C ILE A 112 2.76 -19.38 44.96
N TYR A 113 3.61 -19.06 43.97
CA TYR A 113 4.22 -20.06 43.09
C TYR A 113 5.70 -20.29 43.45
N PRO A 114 6.25 -21.46 43.09
CA PRO A 114 7.65 -21.77 43.36
C PRO A 114 8.61 -20.80 42.65
N VAL A 115 9.78 -20.59 43.24
CA VAL A 115 10.78 -19.59 42.81
C VAL A 115 11.19 -19.71 41.34
N TYR A 116 11.25 -20.92 40.78
CA TYR A 116 11.61 -21.12 39.36
C TYR A 116 10.62 -20.45 38.41
N TRP A 117 9.33 -20.34 38.80
CA TRP A 117 8.31 -19.69 38.00
C TRP A 117 8.55 -18.17 37.97
N SER A 118 8.93 -17.59 39.09
CA SER A 118 9.32 -16.17 39.16
C SER A 118 10.51 -15.86 38.24
N PHE A 119 11.54 -16.72 38.23
CA PHE A 119 12.67 -16.58 37.30
C PHE A 119 12.27 -16.72 35.83
N TRP A 120 11.32 -17.61 35.51
CA TRP A 120 10.78 -17.73 34.16
C TRP A 120 10.10 -16.43 33.69
N HIS A 121 9.31 -15.79 34.55
CA HIS A 121 8.67 -14.51 34.26
C HIS A 121 9.65 -13.35 34.13
N LEU A 122 10.63 -13.27 35.03
CA LEU A 122 11.68 -12.25 34.99
C LEU A 122 12.65 -12.43 33.81
N GLY A 123 12.85 -13.65 33.32
CA GLY A 123 13.68 -13.93 32.16
C GLY A 123 12.91 -13.85 30.85
N CYS A 124 12.07 -14.85 30.59
CA CYS A 124 11.35 -15.02 29.32
C CYS A 124 10.31 -13.92 29.10
N GLY A 125 9.50 -13.62 30.13
CA GLY A 125 8.48 -12.57 30.05
C GLY A 125 9.07 -11.18 29.84
N HIS A 126 10.08 -10.80 30.64
CA HIS A 126 10.79 -9.53 30.48
C HIS A 126 11.47 -9.42 29.11
N TRP A 127 12.12 -10.48 28.63
CA TRP A 127 12.75 -10.51 27.31
C TRP A 127 11.74 -10.26 26.19
N LEU A 128 10.60 -10.95 26.21
CA LEU A 128 9.53 -10.76 25.21
C LEU A 128 9.00 -9.32 25.24
N LEU A 129 8.76 -8.77 26.43
CA LEU A 129 8.33 -7.38 26.58
C LEU A 129 9.36 -6.40 26.00
N LEU A 130 10.65 -6.57 26.29
CA LEU A 130 11.71 -5.75 25.70
C LEU A 130 11.75 -5.86 24.18
N MET A 131 11.59 -7.07 23.64
CA MET A 131 11.54 -7.27 22.18
C MET A 131 10.35 -6.56 21.56
N VAL A 132 9.17 -6.64 22.17
CA VAL A 132 7.96 -5.92 21.70
C VAL A 132 8.21 -4.42 21.67
N VAL A 133 8.67 -3.84 22.80
CA VAL A 133 8.88 -2.39 22.92
C VAL A 133 9.96 -1.91 21.95
N PHE A 134 11.08 -2.62 21.85
CA PHE A 134 12.16 -2.28 20.94
C PHE A 134 11.72 -2.29 19.47
N HIS A 135 11.06 -3.36 19.03
CA HIS A 135 10.65 -3.46 17.62
C HIS A 135 9.53 -2.50 17.29
N TYR A 136 8.60 -2.22 18.22
CA TYR A 136 7.60 -1.17 18.05
C TYR A 136 8.26 0.20 17.90
N TYR A 137 9.16 0.57 18.83
CA TYR A 137 9.89 1.83 18.78
C TYR A 137 10.64 1.98 17.46
N LYS A 138 11.38 0.95 17.04
CA LYS A 138 12.11 0.96 15.78
C LYS A 138 11.19 1.03 14.57
N ALA A 139 10.05 0.34 14.56
CA ALA A 139 9.10 0.40 13.46
C ALA A 139 8.46 1.80 13.33
N ALA A 140 8.09 2.42 14.45
CA ALA A 140 7.47 3.74 14.49
C ALA A 140 8.45 4.87 14.13
N THR A 141 9.67 4.85 14.65
CA THR A 141 10.63 5.96 14.51
C THR A 141 11.57 5.85 13.30
N THR A 142 11.78 4.64 12.77
CA THR A 142 12.64 4.47 11.58
C THR A 142 11.87 4.92 10.35
N ALA A 143 12.42 5.89 9.61
CA ALA A 143 11.84 6.32 8.34
C ALA A 143 11.71 5.13 7.37
N ALA A 144 10.58 5.02 6.68
CA ALA A 144 10.28 3.92 5.77
C ALA A 144 11.28 3.80 4.60
N GLY A 145 11.92 4.91 4.23
CA GLY A 145 12.87 5.03 3.14
C GLY A 145 12.26 5.73 1.93
N HIS A 146 12.98 6.72 1.41
CA HIS A 146 12.57 7.55 0.27
C HIS A 146 13.50 7.32 -0.92
N PRO A 147 13.00 7.42 -2.16
CA PRO A 147 13.84 7.32 -3.33
C PRO A 147 14.90 8.41 -3.35
N PRO A 148 16.13 8.12 -3.84
CA PRO A 148 17.17 9.12 -3.98
C PRO A 148 16.71 10.22 -4.95
N LYS A 149 17.09 11.47 -4.64
CA LYS A 149 16.75 12.64 -5.48
C LYS A 149 17.64 12.74 -6.72
N ASP A 150 18.80 12.11 -6.68
CA ASP A 150 19.77 12.17 -7.78
C ASP A 150 19.35 11.28 -8.95
N LYS A 151 19.59 11.77 -10.16
CA LYS A 151 19.28 11.11 -11.45
C LYS A 151 20.20 9.92 -11.75
N VAL A 152 20.63 9.19 -10.73
CA VAL A 152 21.40 7.95 -10.91
C VAL A 152 20.54 7.02 -11.77
N HIS A 153 21.19 6.24 -12.65
CA HIS A 153 20.61 5.21 -13.51
C HIS A 153 19.93 4.08 -12.72
N VAL A 154 18.99 4.42 -11.84
CA VAL A 154 18.14 3.46 -11.16
C VAL A 154 17.05 3.10 -12.17
N PRO A 155 16.96 1.83 -12.59
CA PRO A 155 15.92 1.40 -13.51
C PRO A 155 14.54 1.74 -12.89
N SER A 156 13.87 2.72 -13.49
CA SER A 156 12.58 3.21 -13.04
C SER A 156 11.47 2.57 -13.86
N VAL A 157 10.40 2.14 -13.19
CA VAL A 157 9.26 1.48 -13.86
C VAL A 157 8.22 2.51 -14.33
N SER A 158 8.06 3.61 -13.58
CA SER A 158 7.11 4.68 -13.88
C SER A 158 7.51 5.98 -13.19
N ILE A 159 6.86 7.09 -13.51
CA ILE A 159 7.03 8.38 -12.84
C ILE A 159 5.88 8.60 -11.84
N CYS A 160 6.18 9.15 -10.67
CA CYS A 160 5.14 9.57 -9.74
C CYS A 160 4.48 10.86 -10.21
N LYS A 161 3.17 10.82 -10.48
CA LYS A 161 2.37 11.99 -10.88
C LYS A 161 2.36 13.11 -9.81
N LYS A 162 2.47 12.74 -8.52
CA LYS A 162 2.44 13.71 -7.40
C LYS A 162 3.82 14.27 -7.05
N CYS A 163 4.84 13.41 -6.98
CA CYS A 163 6.20 13.83 -6.59
C CYS A 163 7.09 14.24 -7.78
N ILE A 164 6.69 13.94 -9.01
CA ILE A 164 7.45 14.21 -10.24
C ILE A 164 8.87 13.63 -10.19
N ILE A 165 8.98 12.41 -9.67
CA ILE A 165 10.25 11.65 -9.59
C ILE A 165 10.10 10.28 -10.24
N PRO A 166 11.17 9.74 -10.84
CA PRO A 166 11.19 8.36 -11.30
C PRO A 166 10.99 7.43 -10.09
N LYS A 167 10.04 6.50 -10.18
CA LYS A 167 9.81 5.48 -9.15
C LYS A 167 10.75 4.30 -9.39
N PRO A 168 11.69 4.03 -8.46
CA PRO A 168 12.40 2.76 -8.46
C PRO A 168 11.42 1.59 -8.37
N ALA A 169 11.87 0.39 -8.73
CA ALA A 169 11.05 -0.82 -8.60
C ALA A 169 10.41 -0.94 -7.21
N ARG A 170 9.12 -1.32 -7.17
CA ARG A 170 8.32 -1.50 -5.95
C ARG A 170 8.11 -0.23 -5.10
N THR A 171 8.35 0.95 -5.65
CA THR A 171 8.10 2.22 -4.96
C THR A 171 6.68 2.70 -5.23
N HIS A 172 5.96 3.07 -4.17
CA HIS A 172 4.61 3.63 -4.28
C HIS A 172 4.53 4.99 -3.58
N HIS A 173 3.59 5.82 -4.01
CA HIS A 173 3.34 7.11 -3.37
C HIS A 173 2.30 6.90 -2.27
N CYS A 174 2.64 7.30 -1.04
CA CYS A 174 1.69 7.37 0.04
C CYS A 174 1.11 8.79 0.08
N SER A 175 -0.20 8.93 -0.12
CA SER A 175 -0.89 10.23 -0.05
C SER A 175 -0.82 10.81 1.38
N ILE A 176 -0.98 9.94 2.39
CA ILE A 176 -0.94 10.29 3.81
C ILE A 176 0.42 10.89 4.21
N CYS A 177 1.54 10.25 3.83
CA CYS A 177 2.88 10.78 4.07
C CYS A 177 3.33 11.81 3.02
N SER A 178 2.55 11.98 1.95
CA SER A 178 2.79 12.88 0.83
C SER A 178 4.16 12.70 0.16
N THR A 179 4.64 11.46 0.09
CA THR A 179 5.97 11.12 -0.43
C THR A 179 6.01 9.71 -1.00
N CYS A 180 6.98 9.45 -1.88
CA CYS A 180 7.23 8.10 -2.38
C CYS A 180 8.03 7.29 -1.37
N ILE A 181 7.56 6.08 -1.09
CA ILE A 181 8.16 5.15 -0.14
C ILE A 181 8.78 3.98 -0.91
N LEU A 182 10.06 3.71 -0.65
CA LEU A 182 10.78 2.58 -1.23
C LEU A 182 10.21 1.27 -0.70
N LYS A 183 9.96 0.30 -1.60
CA LYS A 183 9.36 -1.00 -1.26
C LYS A 183 8.17 -0.83 -0.30
N MET A 184 7.28 0.13 -0.63
CA MET A 184 6.12 0.45 0.20
C MET A 184 5.26 -0.79 0.36
N ASP A 185 4.94 -1.13 1.60
CA ASP A 185 3.96 -2.16 1.93
C ASP A 185 2.61 -1.48 2.18
N HIS A 186 2.51 -0.70 3.27
CA HIS A 186 1.32 0.09 3.59
C HIS A 186 1.64 1.30 4.47
N HIS A 187 0.67 2.19 4.64
CA HIS A 187 0.68 3.18 5.70
C HIS A 187 0.01 2.59 6.93
N CYS A 188 0.70 2.58 8.08
CA CYS A 188 0.19 1.98 9.31
C CYS A 188 -0.19 3.05 10.33
N PRO A 189 -1.49 3.26 10.61
CA PRO A 189 -1.91 4.22 11.63
C PRO A 189 -1.37 3.87 13.03
N TRP A 190 -1.22 2.58 13.34
CA TRP A 190 -0.68 2.11 14.63
C TRP A 190 0.79 2.49 14.90
N LEU A 191 1.55 2.79 13.84
CA LEU A 191 2.92 3.29 13.92
C LEU A 191 3.00 4.80 13.68
N ASN A 192 1.91 5.43 13.23
CA ASN A 192 1.90 6.75 12.62
C ASN A 192 3.02 6.94 11.58
N ASN A 193 3.29 5.89 10.80
CA ASN A 193 4.41 5.83 9.86
C ASN A 193 4.09 4.84 8.73
N CYS A 194 4.74 5.02 7.58
CA CYS A 194 4.71 4.03 6.52
C CYS A 194 5.60 2.83 6.85
N VAL A 195 5.17 1.64 6.43
CA VAL A 195 6.02 0.45 6.40
C VAL A 195 6.62 0.36 5.00
N GLY A 196 7.94 0.44 4.93
CA GLY A 196 8.72 0.43 3.69
C GLY A 196 10.07 -0.24 3.88
N HIS A 197 10.97 -0.04 2.92
CA HIS A 197 12.22 -0.78 2.80
C HIS A 197 13.06 -0.84 4.10
N PHE A 198 13.21 0.29 4.81
CA PHE A 198 14.12 0.36 5.96
C PHE A 198 13.51 -0.08 7.29
N ASN A 199 12.19 -0.04 7.45
CA ASN A 199 11.52 -0.39 8.70
C ASN A 199 10.67 -1.68 8.62
N HIS A 200 10.49 -2.26 7.43
CA HIS A 200 9.72 -3.50 7.24
C HIS A 200 10.17 -4.65 8.15
N ARG A 201 11.49 -4.81 8.38
CA ARG A 201 12.02 -5.83 9.30
C ARG A 201 11.54 -5.62 10.74
N TYR A 202 11.49 -4.37 11.20
CA TYR A 202 11.09 -4.04 12.56
C TYR A 202 9.59 -4.23 12.73
N PHE A 203 8.79 -3.85 11.74
CA PHE A 203 7.35 -4.09 11.74
C PHE A 203 7.03 -5.59 11.81
N PHE A 204 7.68 -6.41 10.96
CA PHE A 204 7.47 -7.85 10.98
C PHE A 204 7.86 -8.48 12.32
N SER A 205 9.04 -8.12 12.86
CA SER A 205 9.48 -8.61 14.16
C SER A 205 8.56 -8.14 15.29
N PHE A 206 8.04 -6.91 15.23
CA PHE A 206 7.04 -6.43 16.18
C PHE A 206 5.79 -7.33 16.18
N CYS A 207 5.22 -7.63 15.01
CA CYS A 207 4.05 -8.52 14.91
C CYS A 207 4.35 -9.93 15.44
N LEU A 208 5.53 -10.46 15.15
CA LEU A 208 5.97 -11.77 15.66
C LEU A 208 6.06 -11.78 17.18
N TYR A 209 6.80 -10.84 17.78
CA TYR A 209 6.98 -10.78 19.23
C TYR A 209 5.70 -10.42 19.97
N MET A 210 4.82 -9.61 19.39
CA MET A 210 3.47 -9.39 19.93
C MET A 210 2.67 -10.69 19.97
N THR A 211 2.69 -11.47 18.89
CA THR A 211 1.99 -12.76 18.84
C THR A 211 2.55 -13.74 19.87
N LEU A 212 3.88 -13.85 19.96
CA LEU A 212 4.55 -14.66 20.98
C LEU A 212 4.23 -14.18 22.40
N GLY A 213 4.17 -12.87 22.63
CA GLY A 213 3.78 -12.27 23.91
C GLY A 213 2.35 -12.62 24.30
N CYS A 214 1.40 -12.59 23.36
CA CYS A 214 0.02 -13.02 23.59
C CYS A 214 -0.05 -14.51 23.96
N VAL A 215 0.65 -15.37 23.21
CA VAL A 215 0.73 -16.82 23.49
C VAL A 215 1.35 -17.06 24.88
N TYR A 216 2.43 -16.36 25.19
CA TYR A 216 3.09 -16.43 26.49
C TYR A 216 2.16 -16.05 27.64
N CYS A 217 1.42 -14.94 27.50
CA CYS A 217 0.44 -14.51 28.51
C CYS A 217 -0.63 -15.57 28.69
N SER A 218 -1.26 -16.05 27.60
CA SER A 218 -2.32 -17.05 27.65
C SER A 218 -1.90 -18.36 28.32
N ILE A 219 -0.68 -18.84 28.04
CA ILE A 219 -0.16 -20.07 28.66
C ILE A 219 0.17 -19.81 30.13
N SER A 220 0.86 -18.72 30.43
CA SER A 220 1.38 -18.46 31.78
C SER A 220 0.28 -18.06 32.77
N SER A 221 -0.80 -17.44 32.31
CA SER A 221 -1.95 -17.07 33.13
C SER A 221 -3.01 -18.17 33.25
N ARG A 222 -2.84 -19.31 32.55
CA ARG A 222 -3.86 -20.38 32.49
C ARG A 222 -4.27 -20.90 33.87
N ASN A 223 -3.32 -21.22 34.74
CA ASN A 223 -3.63 -21.79 36.05
C ASN A 223 -4.35 -20.77 36.93
N LEU A 224 -3.82 -19.55 37.00
CA LEU A 224 -4.45 -18.44 37.71
C LEU A 224 -5.88 -18.17 37.22
N PHE A 225 -6.10 -18.24 35.90
CA PHE A 225 -7.42 -18.09 35.31
C PHE A 225 -8.38 -19.21 35.72
N ILE A 226 -7.93 -20.47 35.66
CA ILE A 226 -8.76 -21.63 36.06
C ILE A 226 -9.09 -21.57 37.56
N GLU A 227 -8.11 -21.23 38.40
CA GLU A 227 -8.31 -21.07 39.85
C GLU A 227 -9.33 -19.97 40.15
N ALA A 228 -9.19 -18.80 39.51
CA ALA A 228 -10.14 -17.70 39.65
C ALA A 228 -11.54 -18.06 39.14
N TYR A 229 -11.63 -18.76 38.00
CA TYR A 229 -12.90 -19.21 37.43
C TYR A 229 -13.63 -20.19 38.35
N ASN A 230 -12.92 -21.21 38.85
CA ASN A 230 -13.48 -22.19 39.77
C ASN A 230 -13.90 -21.55 41.10
N ALA A 231 -13.14 -20.56 41.59
CA ALA A 231 -13.53 -19.83 42.79
C ALA A 231 -14.88 -19.15 42.59
N VAL A 232 -15.10 -18.47 41.45
CA VAL A 232 -16.36 -17.81 41.13
C VAL A 232 -17.54 -18.80 41.07
N GLU A 233 -17.38 -19.94 40.39
CA GLU A 233 -18.42 -20.97 40.28
C GLU A 233 -18.83 -21.58 41.63
N VAL A 234 -17.94 -21.61 42.61
CA VAL A 234 -18.27 -22.12 43.97
C VAL A 234 -19.14 -21.12 44.76
N TRP A 235 -19.14 -19.84 44.39
CA TRP A 235 -19.92 -18.80 45.07
C TRP A 235 -21.30 -18.54 44.45
N PHE A 236 -21.63 -19.19 43.34
CA PHE A 236 -22.93 -19.12 42.66
C PHE A 236 -23.66 -20.46 42.72
#